data_AF-A0A957M479-F1
#
_entry.id   AF-A0A957M479-F1
#
_cell.length_a   1.000
_cell.length_b   1.000
_cell.length_c   1.000
_cell.angle_alpha   90.00
_cell.angle_beta   90.00
_cell.angle_gamma   90.00
#
_symmetry.space_group_name_H-M   'P 1'
#
loop_
_entity.id
_entity.type
_entity.pdbx_description
1 polymer ?
#
loop_
_entity_poly.entity_id
_entity_poly.type
_entity_poly.pdbx_seq_one_letter_code
_entity_poly.pdbx_strand_id
1 'polypeptide(L)'
;AAGATGWGDAAVVVPWTLYTMYGDERILEQQYASMAAWVEYMHGHGSNELLFGEGFHFGDWLALDIPIDGAVFGATDLQLIGTAFFAHSTDLLARAAVVLGKEADAARYRELHGRIVAAFQREFLTPAGRLASNTQTAYVLALMADLLPEDQRGEALRRLVEEIRRRDNHLATGFLGTP
;
A
#
# COMPACT_ATOMS: atom_id res chain seq x y z
N ALA A 1 -9.52 5.68 18.11
CA ALA A 1 -8.14 5.22 17.95
C ALA A 1 -7.69 5.60 16.54
N ALA A 2 -6.52 6.21 16.36
CA ALA A 2 -5.99 6.47 15.02
C ALA A 2 -5.53 5.14 14.41
N GLY A 3 -5.87 4.88 13.15
CA GLY A 3 -5.46 3.65 12.47
C GLY A 3 -4.11 3.82 11.79
N ALA A 4 -3.20 2.85 11.98
CA ALA A 4 -1.90 2.86 11.34
C ALA A 4 -1.90 2.01 10.06
N THR A 5 -1.43 2.57 8.94
CA THR A 5 -1.15 1.84 7.70
C THR A 5 -0.38 0.54 7.93
N GLY A 6 -0.74 -0.53 7.23
CA GLY A 6 -0.21 -1.89 7.37
C GLY A 6 -0.91 -2.69 8.48
N TRP A 7 -1.35 -2.05 9.56
CA TRP A 7 -2.06 -2.70 10.67
C TRP A 7 -3.57 -2.57 10.54
N GLY A 8 -4.08 -1.36 10.28
CA GLY A 8 -5.50 -1.11 10.02
C GLY A 8 -5.99 -1.80 8.75
N ASP A 9 -5.11 -1.89 7.75
CA ASP A 9 -5.35 -2.57 6.47
C ASP A 9 -5.67 -4.06 6.63
N ALA A 10 -5.35 -4.67 7.79
CA ALA A 10 -5.79 -6.04 8.09
C ALA A 10 -7.32 -6.20 8.02
N ALA A 11 -8.09 -5.13 8.27
CA ALA A 11 -9.56 -5.13 8.12
C ALA A 11 -10.01 -5.37 6.67
N VAL A 12 -9.14 -5.13 5.68
CA VAL A 12 -9.39 -5.34 4.24
C VAL A 12 -8.62 -6.54 3.70
N VAL A 13 -7.33 -6.62 4.00
CA VAL A 13 -6.41 -7.63 3.45
C VAL A 13 -6.75 -9.03 3.97
N VAL A 14 -7.07 -9.18 5.26
CA VAL A 14 -7.34 -10.51 5.85
C VAL A 14 -8.63 -11.14 5.28
N PRO A 15 -9.79 -10.44 5.25
CA PRO A 15 -11.00 -11.00 4.65
C PRO A 15 -10.82 -11.38 3.17
N TRP A 16 -10.13 -10.52 2.39
CA TRP A 16 -9.82 -10.82 1.00
C TRP A 16 -8.93 -12.05 0.85
N THR A 17 -7.88 -12.16 1.68
CA THR A 17 -6.97 -13.31 1.67
C THR A 17 -7.71 -14.60 2.03
N LEU A 18 -8.56 -14.59 3.07
CA LEU A 18 -9.35 -15.76 3.43
C LEU A 18 -10.32 -16.18 2.32
N TYR A 19 -10.99 -15.21 1.68
CA TYR A 19 -11.83 -15.48 0.51
C TYR A 19 -11.04 -16.12 -0.63
N THR A 20 -9.88 -15.58 -0.99
CA THR A 20 -9.06 -16.14 -2.09
C THR A 20 -8.51 -17.54 -1.77
N MET A 21 -8.26 -17.85 -0.50
CA MET A 21 -7.80 -19.18 -0.07
C MET A 21 -8.92 -20.23 -0.01
N TYR A 22 -10.12 -19.85 0.42
CA TYR A 22 -11.19 -20.80 0.76
C TYR A 22 -12.43 -20.70 -0.13
N GLY A 23 -12.58 -19.62 -0.90
CA GLY A 23 -13.73 -19.37 -1.78
C GLY A 23 -15.04 -19.03 -1.06
N ASP A 24 -15.02 -18.72 0.25
CA ASP A 24 -16.22 -18.45 1.04
C ASP A 24 -16.61 -16.97 0.99
N GLU A 25 -17.56 -16.62 0.12
CA GLU A 25 -18.07 -15.26 -0.06
C GLU A 25 -18.68 -14.67 1.23
N ARG A 26 -19.18 -15.51 2.14
CA ARG A 26 -19.79 -15.05 3.41
C ARG A 26 -18.78 -14.32 4.31
N ILE A 27 -17.49 -14.61 4.16
CA ILE A 27 -16.41 -13.87 4.84
C ILE A 27 -16.42 -12.42 4.37
N LEU A 28 -16.53 -12.19 3.06
CA LEU A 28 -16.63 -10.85 2.50
C LEU A 28 -17.95 -10.19 2.89
N GLU A 29 -19.09 -10.89 2.85
CA GLU A 29 -20.39 -10.34 3.27
C GLU A 29 -20.34 -9.79 4.71
N GLN A 30 -19.75 -10.56 5.63
CA GLN A 30 -19.67 -10.18 7.05
C GLN A 30 -18.67 -9.05 7.30
N GLN A 31 -17.58 -8.98 6.53
CA GLN A 31 -16.51 -8.01 6.74
C GLN A 31 -16.63 -6.77 5.86
N TYR A 32 -17.47 -6.76 4.83
CA TYR A 32 -17.54 -5.67 3.86
C TYR A 32 -17.73 -4.29 4.50
N ALA A 33 -18.54 -4.20 5.56
CA ALA A 33 -18.76 -2.95 6.30
C ALA A 33 -17.48 -2.44 6.99
N SER A 34 -16.65 -3.31 7.57
CA SER A 34 -15.38 -2.92 8.20
C SER A 34 -14.33 -2.58 7.15
N MET A 35 -14.30 -3.32 6.03
CA MET A 35 -13.45 -3.01 4.89
C MET A 35 -13.72 -1.60 4.35
N ALA A 36 -15.01 -1.28 4.11
CA ALA A 36 -15.43 0.03 3.65
C ALA A 36 -15.14 1.13 4.67
N ALA A 37 -15.40 0.90 5.96
CA ALA A 37 -15.12 1.87 7.00
C ALA A 37 -13.62 2.24 7.07
N TRP A 38 -12.71 1.29 6.82
CA TRP A 38 -11.28 1.55 6.78
C TRP A 38 -10.87 2.42 5.58
N VAL A 39 -11.37 2.10 4.38
CA VAL A 39 -11.11 2.90 3.17
C VAL A 39 -11.65 4.31 3.30
N GLU A 40 -12.87 4.47 3.81
CA GLU A 40 -13.49 5.78 4.03
C GLU A 40 -12.78 6.57 5.13
N TYR A 41 -12.25 5.90 6.17
CA TYR A 41 -11.40 6.56 7.15
C TYR A 41 -10.13 7.13 6.51
N MET A 42 -9.42 6.35 5.68
CA MET A 42 -8.24 6.85 4.97
C MET A 42 -8.59 8.01 4.02
N HIS A 43 -9.70 7.89 3.29
CA HIS A 43 -10.16 8.93 2.35
C HIS A 43 -10.51 10.25 3.05
N GLY A 44 -11.09 10.18 4.26
CA GLY A 44 -11.46 11.35 5.05
C GLY A 44 -10.37 11.86 6.01
N HIS A 45 -9.18 11.27 6.01
CA HIS A 45 -8.12 11.58 6.98
C HIS A 45 -7.01 12.45 6.38
N GLY A 46 -6.56 13.43 7.15
CA GLY A 46 -5.49 14.34 6.75
C GLY A 46 -5.96 15.50 5.88
N SER A 47 -4.99 16.23 5.31
CA SER A 47 -5.22 17.44 4.52
C SER A 47 -5.52 17.19 3.04
N ASN A 48 -5.27 15.98 2.55
CA ASN A 48 -5.47 15.57 1.18
C ASN A 48 -6.19 14.22 1.12
N GLU A 49 -7.42 14.20 0.60
CA GLU A 49 -8.27 13.01 0.53
C GLU A 49 -7.72 11.85 -0.34
N LEU A 50 -6.64 12.08 -1.08
CA LEU A 50 -5.99 11.10 -1.96
C LEU A 50 -4.62 10.61 -1.46
N LEU A 51 -4.13 11.14 -0.32
CA LEU A 51 -2.87 10.72 0.28
C LEU A 51 -3.12 10.30 1.73
N PHE A 52 -2.45 9.24 2.18
CA PHE A 52 -2.58 8.73 3.54
C PHE A 52 -1.21 8.57 4.20
N GLY A 53 -1.10 8.92 5.48
CA GLY A 53 0.17 8.90 6.22
C GLY A 53 0.37 10.03 7.23
N GLU A 54 -0.62 10.92 7.39
CA GLU A 54 -0.58 11.94 8.45
C GLU A 54 -0.87 11.33 9.83
N GLY A 55 -0.11 11.73 10.85
CA GLY A 55 -0.25 11.19 12.20
C GLY A 55 0.68 10.01 12.45
N PHE A 56 0.32 9.15 13.41
CA PHE A 56 1.20 8.07 13.85
C PHE A 56 1.07 6.84 12.95
N HIS A 57 2.22 6.40 12.43
CA HIS A 57 2.37 5.15 11.68
C HIS A 57 3.65 4.45 12.12
N PHE A 58 3.64 3.12 12.13
CA PHE A 58 4.84 2.31 12.42
C PHE A 58 5.83 2.30 11.25
N GLY A 59 5.37 2.62 10.05
CA GLY A 59 6.16 2.53 8.83
C GLY A 59 6.58 1.08 8.53
N ASP A 60 7.69 0.93 7.82
CA ASP A 60 8.26 -0.38 7.56
C ASP A 60 9.03 -0.88 8.80
N TRP A 61 8.28 -1.40 9.77
CA TRP A 61 8.77 -1.74 11.09
C TRP A 61 9.87 -2.79 11.05
N LEU A 62 10.95 -2.55 11.81
CA LEU A 62 12.18 -3.37 11.87
C LEU A 62 12.94 -3.47 10.53
N ALA A 63 12.78 -2.50 9.63
CA ALA A 63 13.63 -2.41 8.46
C ALA A 63 15.10 -2.13 8.84
N LEU A 64 16.02 -2.67 8.04
CA LEU A 64 17.48 -2.59 8.26
C LEU A 64 18.10 -1.51 7.37
N ASP A 65 17.31 -0.53 6.96
CA ASP A 65 17.70 0.49 5.99
C ASP A 65 18.17 1.81 6.59
N ILE A 66 18.04 1.97 7.91
CA ILE A 66 18.59 3.09 8.69
C ILE A 66 19.88 2.66 9.42
N PRO A 67 20.99 3.42 9.33
CA PRO A 67 22.25 3.11 10.01
C PRO A 67 22.23 3.58 11.48
N ILE A 68 21.21 3.18 12.24
CA ILE A 68 21.07 3.48 13.67
C ILE A 68 20.80 2.17 14.39
N ASP A 69 21.75 1.74 15.23
CA ASP A 69 21.61 0.52 16.02
C ASP A 69 20.38 0.59 16.95
N GLY A 70 19.53 -0.43 16.87
CA GLY A 70 18.29 -0.50 17.65
C GLY A 70 17.15 0.36 17.12
N ALA A 71 17.30 1.01 15.96
CA ALA A 71 16.18 1.65 15.28
C ALA A 71 15.13 0.60 14.88
N VAL A 72 13.87 0.95 15.08
CA VAL A 72 12.71 0.10 14.81
C VAL A 72 11.85 0.61 13.65
N PHE A 73 12.14 1.82 13.16
CA PHE A 73 11.48 2.45 12.02
C PHE A 73 12.35 2.32 10.78
N GLY A 74 11.72 2.12 9.61
CA GLY A 74 12.41 2.10 8.33
C GLY A 74 12.59 3.48 7.70
N ALA A 75 13.50 3.57 6.71
CA ALA A 75 13.86 4.80 6.01
C ALA A 75 12.82 5.21 4.94
N THR A 76 11.83 4.37 4.68
CA THR A 76 10.79 4.64 3.69
C THR A 76 9.76 5.63 4.25
N ASP A 77 9.46 6.66 3.46
CA ASP A 77 8.50 7.70 3.81
C ASP A 77 7.14 7.12 4.22
N LEU A 78 6.60 7.62 5.35
CA LEU A 78 5.36 7.10 5.94
C LEU A 78 4.14 7.39 5.07
N GLN A 79 4.11 8.51 4.35
CA GLN A 79 3.02 8.86 3.45
C GLN A 79 3.09 8.07 2.15
N LEU A 80 4.29 7.71 1.68
CA LEU A 80 4.46 6.76 0.59
C LEU A 80 3.89 5.40 0.97
N ILE A 81 4.27 4.83 2.12
CA ILE A 81 3.71 3.56 2.61
C ILE A 81 2.20 3.67 2.78
N GLY A 82 1.74 4.72 3.48
CA GLY A 82 0.33 4.94 3.77
C GLY A 82 -0.52 5.02 2.51
N THR A 83 -0.07 5.78 1.51
CA THR A 83 -0.78 5.95 0.24
C THR A 83 -0.74 4.67 -0.59
N ALA A 84 0.35 3.89 -0.54
CA ALA A 84 0.43 2.60 -1.22
C ALA A 84 -0.58 1.59 -0.65
N PHE A 85 -0.68 1.48 0.67
CA PHE A 85 -1.69 0.65 1.32
C PHE A 85 -3.11 1.17 1.12
N PHE A 86 -3.31 2.50 1.08
CA PHE A 86 -4.61 3.09 0.76
C PHE A 86 -5.08 2.66 -0.64
N ALA A 87 -4.22 2.74 -1.65
CA ALA A 87 -4.51 2.25 -2.98
C ALA A 87 -4.82 0.75 -2.96
N HIS A 88 -3.97 -0.06 -2.35
CA HIS A 88 -4.15 -1.52 -2.27
C HIS A 88 -5.47 -1.92 -1.61
N SER A 89 -5.76 -1.37 -0.42
CA SER A 89 -7.01 -1.62 0.30
C SER A 89 -8.24 -1.16 -0.49
N THR A 90 -8.16 -0.04 -1.21
CA THR A 90 -9.25 0.45 -2.05
C THR A 90 -9.52 -0.49 -3.23
N ASP A 91 -8.48 -1.00 -3.89
CA ASP A 91 -8.61 -1.99 -4.96
C ASP A 91 -9.23 -3.30 -4.44
N LEU A 92 -8.75 -3.82 -3.30
CA LEU A 92 -9.32 -5.03 -2.69
C LEU A 92 -10.80 -4.85 -2.31
N LEU A 93 -11.19 -3.69 -1.78
CA LEU A 93 -12.59 -3.38 -1.49
C LEU A 93 -13.42 -3.32 -2.77
N ALA A 94 -12.91 -2.70 -3.84
CA ALA A 94 -13.59 -2.65 -5.13
C ALA A 94 -13.79 -4.06 -5.71
N ARG A 95 -12.81 -4.96 -5.56
CA ARG A 95 -12.93 -6.36 -5.97
C ARG A 95 -13.92 -7.13 -5.12
N ALA A 96 -13.91 -6.94 -3.79
CA ALA A 96 -14.90 -7.55 -2.90
C ALA A 96 -16.33 -7.10 -3.25
N ALA A 97 -16.52 -5.82 -3.60
CA ALA A 97 -17.80 -5.31 -4.08
C ALA A 97 -18.29 -6.04 -5.35
N VAL A 98 -17.40 -6.39 -6.28
CA VAL A 98 -17.75 -7.19 -7.46
C VAL A 98 -18.24 -8.57 -7.07
N VAL A 99 -17.50 -9.27 -6.20
CA VAL A 99 -17.86 -10.62 -5.73
C VAL A 99 -19.26 -10.60 -5.11
N LEU A 100 -19.56 -9.57 -4.30
CA LEU A 100 -20.84 -9.43 -3.62
C LEU A 100 -21.97 -8.82 -4.49
N GLY A 101 -21.75 -8.60 -5.78
CA GLY A 101 -22.75 -8.00 -6.67
C GLY A 101 -23.09 -6.52 -6.38
N LYS A 102 -22.20 -5.80 -5.67
CA LYS A 102 -22.35 -4.37 -5.31
C LYS A 102 -21.77 -3.46 -6.39
N GLU A 103 -22.39 -3.46 -7.57
CA GLU A 103 -21.83 -2.79 -8.76
C GLU A 103 -21.55 -1.29 -8.58
N ALA A 104 -22.44 -0.56 -7.91
CA ALA A 104 -22.27 0.87 -7.64
C ALA A 104 -21.03 1.15 -6.76
N ASP A 105 -20.83 0.34 -5.72
CA ASP A 105 -19.65 0.46 -4.85
C ASP A 105 -18.37 0.07 -5.60
N ALA A 106 -18.42 -1.00 -6.40
CA ALA A 106 -17.28 -1.42 -7.21
C ALA A 106 -16.84 -0.30 -8.18
N ALA A 107 -17.78 0.37 -8.84
CA ALA A 107 -17.48 1.51 -9.70
C ALA A 107 -16.87 2.68 -8.91
N ARG A 108 -17.50 3.06 -7.79
CA ARG A 108 -17.01 4.13 -6.90
C ARG A 108 -15.58 3.89 -6.43
N TYR A 109 -15.28 2.71 -5.91
CA TYR A 109 -13.95 2.43 -5.35
C TYR A 109 -12.89 2.23 -6.44
N ARG A 110 -13.24 1.76 -7.64
CA ARG A 110 -12.31 1.77 -8.78
C ARG A 110 -11.93 3.19 -9.21
N GLU A 111 -12.92 4.10 -9.24
CA GLU A 111 -12.65 5.51 -9.55
C GLU A 111 -11.74 6.14 -8.48
N LEU A 112 -12.04 5.91 -7.21
CA LEU A 112 -11.20 6.36 -6.10
C LEU A 112 -9.78 5.79 -6.21
N HIS A 113 -9.63 4.49 -6.46
CA HIS A 113 -8.33 3.84 -6.67
C HIS A 113 -7.52 4.53 -7.77
N GLY A 114 -8.12 4.79 -8.93
CA GLY A 114 -7.44 5.49 -10.04
C GLY A 114 -6.96 6.89 -9.64
N ARG A 115 -7.76 7.62 -8.85
CA ARG A 115 -7.39 8.95 -8.33
C ARG A 115 -6.23 8.86 -7.31
N ILE A 116 -6.23 7.86 -6.44
CA ILE A 116 -5.14 7.61 -5.47
C ILE A 116 -3.85 7.27 -6.22
N VAL A 117 -3.89 6.37 -7.21
CA VAL A 117 -2.71 6.01 -8.01
C VAL A 117 -2.13 7.25 -8.71
N ALA A 118 -2.97 8.08 -9.32
CA ALA A 118 -2.51 9.32 -9.95
C ALA A 118 -1.92 10.32 -8.93
N ALA A 119 -2.45 10.37 -7.70
CA ALA A 119 -1.90 11.18 -6.62
C ALA A 119 -0.55 10.64 -6.14
N PHE A 120 -0.44 9.33 -5.93
CA PHE A 120 0.80 8.64 -5.56
C PHE A 120 1.91 8.91 -6.58
N GLN A 121 1.62 8.74 -7.88
CA GLN A 121 2.59 8.99 -8.94
C GLN A 121 3.06 10.45 -8.95
N ARG A 122 2.14 11.41 -8.81
CA ARG A 122 2.50 12.82 -8.78
C ARG A 122 3.37 13.20 -7.58
N GLU A 123 3.09 12.61 -6.42
CA GLU A 123 3.77 12.95 -5.16
C GLU A 123 5.13 12.24 -5.07
N PHE A 124 5.18 10.95 -5.38
CA PHE A 124 6.32 10.10 -5.04
C PHE A 124 7.13 9.62 -6.25
N LEU A 125 6.64 9.73 -7.48
CA LEU A 125 7.31 9.18 -8.67
C LEU A 125 7.90 10.28 -9.56
N THR A 126 9.21 10.20 -9.81
CA THR A 126 9.87 11.09 -10.77
C THR A 126 9.61 10.62 -12.21
N PRO A 127 9.72 11.51 -13.22
CA PRO A 127 9.59 11.13 -14.64
C PRO A 127 10.57 10.03 -15.10
N ALA A 128 11.67 9.83 -14.37
CA ALA A 128 12.68 8.82 -14.65
C ALA A 128 12.46 7.50 -13.89
N GLY A 129 11.28 7.25 -13.32
CA GLY A 129 10.95 5.99 -12.66
C GLY A 129 11.56 5.79 -11.26
N ARG A 130 12.12 6.84 -10.65
CA ARG A 130 12.64 6.81 -9.27
C ARG A 130 11.56 7.25 -8.29
N LEU A 131 11.43 6.52 -7.17
CA LEU A 131 10.57 6.91 -6.06
C LEU A 131 11.27 7.89 -5.10
N ALA A 132 10.48 8.73 -4.42
CA ALA A 132 10.96 9.69 -3.43
C ALA A 132 11.82 9.03 -2.34
N SER A 133 11.36 7.88 -1.84
CA SER A 133 12.19 6.96 -1.05
C SER A 133 12.87 5.95 -1.96
N ASN A 134 14.20 6.01 -2.06
CA ASN A 134 14.99 5.04 -2.83
C ASN A 134 15.38 3.84 -1.94
N THR A 135 14.37 3.10 -1.46
CA THR A 135 14.50 1.95 -0.57
C THR A 135 13.92 0.69 -1.22
N GLN A 136 14.28 -0.50 -0.72
CA GLN A 136 13.69 -1.76 -1.21
C GLN A 136 12.17 -1.74 -1.03
N THR A 137 11.69 -1.36 0.16
CA THR A 137 10.26 -1.33 0.50
C THR A 137 9.45 -0.38 -0.38
N ALA A 138 9.97 0.81 -0.70
CA ALA A 138 9.27 1.73 -1.60
C ALA A 138 8.98 1.10 -2.96
N TYR A 139 10.00 0.45 -3.55
CA TYR A 139 9.84 -0.20 -4.86
C TYR A 139 8.96 -1.46 -4.78
N VAL A 140 9.12 -2.28 -3.74
CA VAL A 140 8.29 -3.49 -3.54
C VAL A 140 6.82 -3.10 -3.43
N LEU A 141 6.47 -2.14 -2.56
CA LEU A 141 5.09 -1.71 -2.38
C LEU A 141 4.50 -1.10 -3.64
N ALA A 142 5.25 -0.25 -4.36
CA ALA A 142 4.75 0.36 -5.59
C ALA A 142 4.53 -0.66 -6.72
N LEU A 143 5.38 -1.68 -6.82
CA LEU A 143 5.23 -2.76 -7.81
C LEU A 143 4.09 -3.72 -7.46
N MET A 144 3.96 -4.07 -6.17
CA MET A 144 2.96 -5.01 -5.66
C MET A 144 1.54 -4.43 -5.72
N ALA A 145 1.38 -3.16 -5.36
CA ALA A 145 0.10 -2.47 -5.43
C ALA A 145 -0.21 -1.86 -6.81
N ASP A 146 0.60 -2.17 -7.84
CA ASP A 146 0.42 -1.72 -9.23
C ASP A 146 0.32 -0.20 -9.40
N LEU A 147 1.16 0.56 -8.68
CA LEU A 147 1.09 2.02 -8.61
C LEU A 147 1.89 2.72 -9.71
N LEU A 148 2.67 1.98 -10.49
CA LEU A 148 3.62 2.52 -11.45
C LEU A 148 3.09 2.43 -12.88
N PRO A 149 3.27 3.48 -13.72
CA PRO A 149 3.02 3.40 -15.15
C PRO A 149 3.77 2.23 -15.79
N GLU A 150 3.14 1.55 -16.74
CA GLU A 150 3.65 0.35 -17.43
C GLU A 150 5.10 0.52 -17.91
N ASP A 151 5.40 1.67 -18.52
CA ASP A 151 6.70 2.01 -19.10
C ASP A 151 7.79 2.30 -18.06
N GLN A 152 7.42 2.59 -16.80
CA GLN A 152 8.35 2.86 -15.70
C GLN A 152 8.55 1.67 -14.76
N ARG A 153 7.72 0.62 -14.84
CA ARG A 153 7.86 -0.60 -14.02
C ARG A 153 9.24 -1.25 -14.16
N GLY A 154 9.77 -1.31 -15.39
CA GLY A 154 11.08 -1.91 -15.65
C GLY A 154 12.22 -1.16 -14.98
N GLU A 155 12.16 0.18 -14.96
CA GLU A 155 13.15 1.02 -14.29
C GLU A 155 13.05 0.90 -12.76
N ALA A 156 11.84 0.88 -12.20
CA ALA A 156 11.65 0.65 -10.76
C ALA A 156 12.17 -0.73 -10.33
N LEU A 157 11.93 -1.78 -11.12
CA LEU A 157 12.48 -3.12 -10.86
C LEU A 157 14.01 -3.13 -10.93
N ARG A 158 14.60 -2.45 -11.93
CA ARG A 158 16.06 -2.30 -12.02
C ARG A 158 16.63 -1.64 -10.77
N ARG A 159 15.98 -0.59 -10.27
CA ARG A 159 16.38 0.12 -9.04
C ARG A 159 16.25 -0.74 -7.79
N LEU A 160 15.17 -1.52 -7.66
CA LEU A 160 15.02 -2.49 -6.58
C LEU A 160 16.19 -3.48 -6.57
N VAL A 161 16.54 -4.06 -7.73
CA VAL A 161 17.67 -4.99 -7.86
C VAL A 161 19.00 -4.31 -7.51
N GLU A 162 19.19 -3.05 -7.90
CA GLU A 162 20.37 -2.27 -7.54
C GLU A 162 20.47 -2.01 -6.04
N GLU A 163 19.36 -1.69 -5.37
CA GLU A 163 19.32 -1.51 -3.91
C GLU A 163 19.62 -2.81 -3.16
N ILE A 164 19.17 -3.97 -3.67
CA ILE A 164 19.54 -5.28 -3.15
C ILE A 164 21.05 -5.53 -3.30
N ARG A 165 21.60 -5.29 -4.50
CA ARG A 165 23.04 -5.47 -4.77
C ARG A 165 23.92 -4.53 -3.94
N ARG A 166 23.50 -3.28 -3.75
CA ARG A 166 24.19 -2.28 -2.92
C ARG A 166 24.33 -2.73 -1.46
N ARG A 167 23.46 -3.63 -1.02
CA ARG A 167 23.46 -4.23 0.32
C ARG A 167 24.02 -5.65 0.33
N ASP A 168 24.95 -5.94 -0.59
CA ASP A 168 25.58 -7.25 -0.71
C ASP A 168 24.56 -8.39 -0.87
N ASN A 169 23.50 -8.14 -1.64
CA ASN A 169 22.37 -9.05 -1.86
C ASN A 169 21.58 -9.43 -0.59
N HIS A 170 21.55 -8.56 0.42
CA HIS A 170 20.71 -8.75 1.60
C HIS A 170 19.41 -7.94 1.54
N LEU A 171 18.37 -8.47 2.16
CA LEU A 171 17.15 -7.73 2.45
C LEU A 171 17.45 -6.59 3.42
N ALA A 172 16.77 -5.47 3.22
CA ALA A 172 16.72 -4.37 4.19
C ALA A 172 15.30 -3.90 4.50
N THR A 173 14.32 -4.67 4.03
CA THR A 173 12.89 -4.47 4.27
C THR A 173 12.53 -4.86 5.70
N GLY A 174 11.50 -4.20 6.23
CA GLY A 174 10.83 -4.54 7.48
C GLY A 174 9.55 -5.33 7.23
N PHE A 175 8.59 -5.19 8.14
CA PHE A 175 7.34 -5.95 8.15
C PHE A 175 6.48 -5.74 6.90
N LEU A 176 6.48 -4.53 6.34
CA LEU A 176 5.61 -4.19 5.21
C LEU A 176 6.30 -4.42 3.87
N GLY A 177 7.63 -4.41 3.83
CA GLY A 177 8.40 -4.67 2.61
C GLY A 177 8.81 -6.13 2.37
N THR A 178 8.75 -7.00 3.38
CA THR A 178 9.30 -8.37 3.31
C THR A 178 8.36 -9.43 2.71
N PRO A 179 7.06 -9.52 3.08
CA PRO A 179 6.14 -10.52 2.54
C PRO A 179 5.95 -10.39 1.03
#